data_AF-A0A4Q7TC44-F1
#
_entry.id   AF-A0A4Q7TC44-F1
#
_cell.length_a   1.000
_cell.length_b   1.000
_cell.length_c   1.000
_cell.angle_alpha   90.00
_cell.angle_beta   90.00
_cell.angle_gamma   90.00
#
_symmetry.space_group_name_H-M   'P 1'
#
loop_
_entity.id
_entity.type
_entity.pdbx_description
1 polymer ?
#
loop_
_entity_poly.entity_id
_entity_poly.type
_entity_poly.pdbx_seq_one_letter_code
_entity_poly.pdbx_strand_id
1 'polypeptide(L)'
;MRALSSHRERHVADRIGWLRAAVLGANDGIVSTASLIIGVAAASVQAAGQTSAIVIAGTAGLVAGAMSMAAGEYVSVSAQADTERAELARERRELIDDPRGELAELAAIYVARGVHPDTANAVATQLMARDAIGAHARDELDITPGARARPVQAAFASAASFTVGAALPLLTVFVVPPGSLIWAVGAGSLLFLALLGAVGAKTGRATVWRGTARVTFWGAFAMAATAAIGHLIGGAV
;
A
#
# COMPACT_ATOMS: atom_id res chain seq x y z
N MET A 1 30.74 19.86 28.44
CA MET A 1 29.48 19.40 27.80
C MET A 1 29.83 18.63 26.54
N ARG A 2 29.66 17.31 26.53
CA ARG A 2 29.84 16.49 25.32
C ARG A 2 28.60 16.69 24.44
N ALA A 3 28.78 17.21 23.23
CA ALA A 3 27.73 17.23 22.22
C ALA A 3 27.26 15.79 21.98
N LEU A 4 25.97 15.54 22.20
CA LEU A 4 25.35 14.28 21.80
C LEU A 4 25.53 14.17 20.29
N SER A 5 26.32 13.19 19.86
CA SER A 5 26.43 12.81 18.47
C SER A 5 25.03 12.56 17.92
N SER A 6 24.70 13.23 16.82
CA SER A 6 23.48 13.02 16.05
C SER A 6 23.43 11.57 15.55
N HIS A 7 22.96 10.65 16.39
CA HIS A 7 22.57 9.33 15.96
C HIS A 7 21.25 9.50 15.18
N ARG A 8 21.38 9.73 13.87
CA ARG A 8 20.25 9.90 12.96
C ARG A 8 19.67 8.51 12.71
N GLU A 9 18.87 8.02 13.65
CA GLU A 9 18.02 6.86 13.39
C GLU A 9 17.09 7.23 12.23
N ARG A 10 17.33 6.62 11.07
CA ARG A 10 16.39 6.75 9.96
C ARG A 10 15.15 5.95 10.38
N HIS A 11 14.15 6.63 10.94
CA HIS A 11 12.92 6.00 11.39
C HIS A 11 12.32 5.16 10.25
N VAL A 12 12.03 3.90 10.57
CA VAL A 12 11.51 2.90 9.63
C VAL A 12 10.03 3.19 9.31
N ALA A 13 9.33 3.98 10.13
CA ALA A 13 7.91 4.30 10.02
C ALA A 13 7.48 4.86 8.64
N ASP A 14 8.13 5.91 8.13
CA ASP A 14 7.79 6.48 6.82
C ASP A 14 8.10 5.51 5.66
N ARG A 15 9.14 4.68 5.82
CA ARG A 15 9.46 3.63 4.85
C ARG A 15 8.44 2.50 4.85
N ILE A 16 7.77 2.22 5.97
CA ILE A 16 6.76 1.16 6.05
C ILE A 16 5.53 1.51 5.20
N GLY A 17 5.07 2.77 5.20
CA GLY A 17 3.91 3.20 4.43
C GLY A 17 4.11 3.01 2.91
N TRP A 18 5.22 3.55 2.38
CA TRP A 18 5.54 3.42 0.95
C TRP A 18 5.88 1.97 0.56
N LEU A 19 6.61 1.24 1.40
CA LEU A 19 6.93 -0.16 1.15
C LEU A 19 5.66 -1.02 1.12
N ARG A 20 4.70 -0.77 2.03
CA ARG A 20 3.42 -1.47 2.04
C ARG A 20 2.64 -1.22 0.75
N ALA A 21 2.52 0.04 0.32
CA ALA A 21 1.81 0.40 -0.90
C ALA A 21 2.48 -0.21 -2.14
N ALA A 22 3.81 -0.12 -2.25
CA ALA A 22 4.56 -0.70 -3.36
C ALA A 22 4.42 -2.23 -3.41
N VAL A 23 4.64 -2.95 -2.30
CA VAL A 23 4.49 -4.42 -2.25
C VAL A 23 3.04 -4.84 -2.53
N LEU A 24 2.05 -4.09 -2.04
CA LEU A 24 0.63 -4.34 -2.32
C LEU A 24 0.35 -4.21 -3.83
N GLY A 25 0.77 -3.11 -4.46
CA GLY A 25 0.57 -2.88 -5.89
C GLY A 25 1.19 -3.98 -6.75
N ALA A 26 2.45 -4.35 -6.51
CA ALA A 26 3.13 -5.38 -7.29
C ALA A 26 2.51 -6.77 -7.09
N ASN A 27 2.17 -7.14 -5.84
CA ASN A 27 1.47 -8.41 -5.59
C ASN A 27 0.14 -8.46 -6.32
N ASP A 28 -0.66 -7.40 -6.23
CA ASP A 28 -1.97 -7.36 -6.86
C ASP A 28 -1.86 -7.40 -8.39
N GLY A 29 -0.89 -6.69 -8.97
CA GLY A 29 -0.58 -6.75 -10.41
C GLY A 29 -0.26 -8.15 -10.90
N ILE A 30 0.59 -8.90 -10.16
CA ILE A 30 0.91 -10.29 -10.49
C ILE A 30 -0.32 -11.17 -10.38
N VAL A 31 -1.00 -11.16 -9.22
CA VAL A 31 -2.10 -12.07 -8.94
C VAL A 31 -3.27 -11.82 -9.88
N SER A 32 -3.72 -10.57 -10.04
CA SER A 32 -4.87 -10.25 -10.87
C SER A 32 -4.63 -10.55 -12.36
N THR A 33 -3.47 -10.15 -12.89
CA THR A 33 -3.14 -10.36 -14.31
C THR A 33 -2.89 -11.82 -14.63
N ALA A 34 -2.17 -12.55 -13.77
CA ALA A 34 -1.97 -13.98 -13.94
C ALA A 34 -3.29 -14.76 -13.85
N SER A 35 -4.14 -14.42 -12.88
CA SER A 35 -5.45 -15.06 -12.70
C SER A 35 -6.37 -14.80 -13.90
N LEU A 36 -6.37 -13.59 -14.45
CA LEU A 36 -7.13 -13.24 -15.65
C LEU A 36 -6.63 -14.02 -16.88
N ILE A 37 -5.31 -14.03 -17.10
CA ILE A 37 -4.70 -14.76 -18.21
C ILE A 37 -4.99 -16.26 -18.10
N ILE A 38 -4.83 -16.85 -16.91
CA ILE A 38 -5.09 -18.27 -16.67
C ILE A 38 -6.59 -18.59 -16.86
N GLY A 39 -7.49 -17.74 -16.38
CA GLY A 39 -8.93 -17.94 -16.55
C GLY A 39 -9.36 -17.91 -18.02
N VAL A 40 -8.89 -16.92 -18.78
CA VAL A 40 -9.16 -16.82 -20.22
C VAL A 40 -8.49 -17.97 -20.98
N ALA A 41 -7.25 -18.32 -20.64
CA ALA A 41 -6.56 -19.45 -21.22
C ALA A 41 -7.32 -20.76 -20.96
N ALA A 42 -7.79 -21.00 -19.74
CA ALA A 42 -8.53 -22.19 -19.36
C ALA A 42 -9.83 -22.35 -20.15
N ALA A 43 -10.56 -21.26 -20.40
CA ALA A 43 -11.74 -21.23 -21.27
C ALA A 43 -11.39 -21.49 -22.75
N SER A 44 -10.28 -20.92 -23.23
CA SER A 44 -9.84 -21.06 -24.62
C SER A 44 -9.26 -22.44 -24.95
N VAL A 45 -8.87 -23.24 -23.97
CA VAL A 45 -8.45 -24.64 -24.21
C VAL A 45 -9.60 -25.46 -24.81
N GLN A 46 -10.85 -25.09 -24.54
CA GLN A 46 -12.03 -25.72 -25.15
C GLN A 46 -12.38 -25.12 -26.54
N ALA A 47 -12.05 -23.85 -26.78
CA ALA A 47 -12.32 -23.11 -28.01
C ALA A 47 -11.02 -22.78 -28.77
N ALA A 48 -10.65 -23.62 -29.74
CA ALA A 48 -9.39 -23.57 -30.48
C ALA A 48 -8.85 -22.15 -30.80
N GLY A 49 -7.72 -21.78 -30.17
CA GLY A 49 -6.69 -20.93 -30.79
C GLY A 49 -6.81 -19.40 -30.69
N GLN A 50 -7.37 -18.83 -29.62
CA GLN A 50 -7.54 -17.37 -29.52
C GLN A 50 -6.51 -16.69 -28.59
N THR A 51 -5.23 -16.75 -28.93
CA THR A 51 -4.15 -15.97 -28.26
C THR A 51 -4.50 -14.47 -28.21
N SER A 52 -5.25 -13.96 -29.19
CA SER A 52 -5.75 -12.57 -29.21
C SER A 52 -6.63 -12.24 -28.02
N ALA A 53 -7.52 -13.15 -27.59
CA ALA A 53 -8.39 -12.93 -26.44
C ALA A 53 -7.58 -12.83 -25.13
N ILE A 54 -6.55 -13.66 -24.98
CA ILE A 54 -5.64 -13.64 -23.82
C ILE A 54 -4.87 -12.32 -23.76
N VAL A 55 -4.34 -11.86 -24.91
CA VAL A 55 -3.60 -10.59 -24.99
C VAL A 55 -4.51 -9.40 -24.71
N ILE A 56 -5.71 -9.36 -25.31
CA ILE A 56 -6.69 -8.29 -25.08
C ILE A 56 -7.10 -8.26 -23.61
N ALA A 57 -7.45 -9.41 -23.03
CA ALA A 57 -7.85 -9.49 -21.63
C ALA A 57 -6.70 -9.09 -20.69
N GLY A 58 -5.49 -9.63 -20.92
CA GLY A 58 -4.31 -9.32 -20.09
C GLY A 58 -3.90 -7.85 -20.16
N THR A 59 -3.90 -7.25 -21.36
CA THR A 59 -3.56 -5.82 -21.53
C THR A 59 -4.64 -4.91 -20.96
N ALA A 60 -5.92 -5.18 -21.23
CA ALA A 60 -7.03 -4.43 -20.66
C ALA A 60 -7.06 -4.55 -19.13
N GLY A 61 -6.85 -5.76 -18.60
CA GLY A 61 -6.76 -6.02 -17.16
C GLY A 61 -5.59 -5.28 -16.50
N LEU A 62 -4.43 -5.24 -17.15
CA LEU A 62 -3.29 -4.47 -16.66
C LEU A 62 -3.63 -2.98 -16.55
N VAL A 63 -4.16 -2.38 -17.62
CA VAL A 63 -4.49 -0.95 -17.65
C VAL A 63 -5.61 -0.63 -16.64
N ALA A 64 -6.68 -1.43 -16.63
CA ALA A 64 -7.80 -1.26 -15.72
C ALA A 64 -7.36 -1.39 -14.25
N GLY A 65 -6.55 -2.39 -13.92
CA GLY A 65 -6.03 -2.59 -12.57
C GLY A 65 -5.08 -1.47 -12.13
N ALA A 66 -4.15 -1.04 -13.00
CA ALA A 66 -3.25 0.07 -12.71
C ALA A 66 -4.02 1.38 -12.46
N MET A 67 -5.03 1.68 -13.29
CA MET A 67 -5.88 2.86 -13.11
C MET A 67 -6.75 2.77 -11.85
N SER A 68 -7.31 1.60 -11.55
CA SER A 68 -8.09 1.36 -10.32
C SER A 68 -7.23 1.57 -9.08
N MET A 69 -6.00 1.06 -9.07
CA MET A 69 -5.01 1.29 -8.01
C MET A 69 -4.63 2.77 -7.86
N ALA A 70 -4.33 3.47 -8.96
CA ALA A 70 -4.04 4.90 -8.92
C ALA A 70 -5.23 5.70 -8.36
N ALA A 71 -6.44 5.45 -8.87
CA ALA A 71 -7.64 6.15 -8.43
C ALA A 71 -7.93 5.87 -6.95
N GLY A 72 -7.87 4.61 -6.52
CA GLY A 72 -8.10 4.21 -5.13
C GLY A 72 -7.11 4.85 -4.17
N GLU A 73 -5.81 4.84 -4.50
CA GLU A 73 -4.79 5.47 -3.68
C GLU A 73 -4.91 7.01 -3.68
N TYR A 74 -5.19 7.62 -4.83
CA TYR A 74 -5.43 9.07 -4.90
C TYR A 74 -6.59 9.49 -4.02
N VAL A 75 -7.73 8.80 -4.13
CA VAL A 75 -8.95 9.09 -3.35
C VAL A 75 -8.68 8.88 -1.87
N SER A 76 -8.06 7.77 -1.48
CA SER A 76 -7.75 7.47 -0.07
C SER A 76 -6.82 8.52 0.55
N VAL A 77 -5.73 8.86 -0.12
CA VAL A 77 -4.73 9.81 0.41
C VAL A 77 -5.26 11.26 0.33
N SER A 78 -6.14 11.57 -0.63
CA SER A 78 -6.82 12.88 -0.68
C SER A 78 -7.81 13.04 0.47
N ALA A 79 -8.61 12.02 0.75
CA ALA A 79 -9.53 12.03 1.89
C ALA A 79 -8.78 12.19 3.23
N GLN A 80 -7.63 11.52 3.38
CA GLN A 80 -6.74 11.75 4.51
C GLN A 80 -6.28 13.21 4.57
N ALA A 81 -5.78 13.76 3.45
CA ALA A 81 -5.31 15.16 3.40
C ALA A 81 -6.41 16.17 3.74
N ASP A 82 -7.65 15.91 3.31
CA ASP A 82 -8.79 16.78 3.59
C ASP A 82 -9.20 16.71 5.06
N THR A 83 -9.17 15.52 5.67
CA THR A 83 -9.40 15.33 7.11
C THR A 83 -8.33 16.06 7.93
N GLU A 84 -7.05 15.87 7.61
CA GLU A 84 -5.93 16.56 8.28
C GLU A 84 -6.07 18.09 8.19
N ARG A 85 -6.48 18.62 7.04
CA ARG A 85 -6.72 20.06 6.87
C ARG A 85 -7.88 20.57 7.70
N ALA A 86 -8.96 19.79 7.79
CA ALA A 86 -10.14 20.15 8.56
C ALA A 86 -9.82 20.22 10.06
N GLU A 87 -9.12 19.20 10.59
CA GLU A 87 -8.70 19.18 12.00
C GLU A 87 -7.72 20.32 12.30
N LEU A 88 -6.71 20.56 11.46
CA LEU A 88 -5.82 21.71 11.65
C LEU A 88 -6.53 23.07 11.56
N ALA A 89 -7.62 23.17 10.80
CA ALA A 89 -8.42 24.38 10.71
C ALA A 89 -9.36 24.54 11.91
N ARG A 90 -9.72 23.45 12.58
CA ARG A 90 -10.49 23.43 13.82
C ARG A 90 -9.60 23.81 15.01
N GLU A 91 -8.47 23.14 15.13
CA GLU A 91 -7.43 23.40 16.14
C GLU A 91 -6.99 24.87 16.16
N ARG A 92 -6.80 25.47 14.98
CA ARG A 92 -6.49 26.90 14.88
C ARG A 92 -7.56 27.82 15.47
N ARG A 93 -8.83 27.41 15.46
CA ARG A 93 -9.93 28.19 16.06
C ARG A 93 -9.94 27.97 17.56
N GLU A 94 -9.79 26.73 18.02
CA GLU A 94 -9.70 26.37 19.44
C GLU A 94 -8.54 27.13 20.12
N LEU A 95 -7.36 27.18 19.50
CA LEU A 95 -6.22 27.98 19.96
C LEU A 95 -6.46 29.50 20.05
N ILE A 96 -7.43 30.04 19.30
CA ILE A 96 -7.82 31.46 19.35
C ILE A 96 -8.92 31.67 20.40
N ASP A 97 -9.91 30.78 20.43
CA ASP A 97 -11.14 30.92 21.20
C ASP A 97 -10.93 30.54 22.67
N ASP A 98 -10.12 29.51 22.98
CA ASP A 98 -9.75 29.12 24.35
C ASP A 98 -8.27 28.71 24.50
N PRO A 99 -7.32 29.67 24.46
CA PRO A 99 -5.90 29.36 24.60
C PRO A 99 -5.52 28.70 25.94
N ARG A 100 -6.33 28.89 27.00
CA ARG A 100 -6.08 28.30 28.32
C ARG A 100 -6.56 26.86 28.38
N GLY A 101 -7.70 26.57 27.76
CA GLY A 101 -8.21 25.22 27.53
C GLY A 101 -7.20 24.38 26.76
N GLU A 102 -6.72 24.88 25.63
CA GLU A 102 -5.75 24.18 24.79
C GLU A 102 -4.43 23.87 25.53
N LEU A 103 -3.94 24.81 26.35
CA LEU A 103 -2.77 24.56 27.20
C LEU A 103 -3.01 23.43 28.21
N ALA A 104 -4.20 23.41 28.83
CA ALA A 104 -4.58 22.39 29.79
C ALA A 104 -4.76 21.02 29.12
N GLU A 105 -5.32 21.00 27.91
CA GLU A 105 -5.49 19.80 27.08
C GLU A 105 -4.13 19.19 26.71
N LEU A 106 -3.22 19.98 26.15
CA LEU A 106 -1.88 19.51 25.81
C LEU A 106 -1.12 19.02 27.04
N ALA A 107 -1.21 19.71 28.18
CA ALA A 107 -0.62 19.25 29.43
C ALA A 107 -1.23 17.92 29.90
N ALA A 108 -2.54 17.74 29.77
CA ALA A 108 -3.23 16.50 30.13
C ALA A 108 -2.76 15.31 29.29
N ILE A 109 -2.46 15.50 28.01
CA ILE A 109 -1.86 14.47 27.14
C ILE A 109 -0.53 13.98 27.73
N TYR A 110 0.34 14.88 28.19
CA TYR A 110 1.62 14.51 28.81
C TYR A 110 1.45 13.84 30.17
N VAL A 111 0.47 14.27 30.97
CA VAL A 111 0.11 13.60 32.23
C VAL A 111 -0.35 12.16 31.97
N ALA A 112 -1.22 11.95 30.97
CA ALA A 112 -1.68 10.62 30.57
C ALA A 112 -0.54 9.71 30.11
N ARG A 113 0.54 10.29 29.55
CA ARG A 113 1.77 9.59 29.19
C ARG A 113 2.71 9.32 30.39
N GLY A 114 2.37 9.81 31.58
CA GLY A 114 3.09 9.56 32.84
C GLY A 114 3.99 10.72 33.32
N VAL A 115 3.88 11.91 32.73
CA VAL A 115 4.64 13.10 33.18
C VAL A 115 3.96 13.72 34.41
N HIS A 116 4.75 14.16 35.40
CA HIS A 116 4.22 14.85 36.58
C HIS A 116 3.49 16.16 36.17
N PRO A 117 2.34 16.52 36.77
CA PRO A 117 1.54 17.68 36.36
C PRO A 117 2.31 18.99 36.17
N ASP A 118 3.18 19.35 37.13
CA ASP A 118 3.98 20.58 37.03
C ASP A 118 4.94 20.57 35.83
N THR A 119 5.52 19.39 35.53
CA THR A 119 6.41 19.22 34.38
C THR A 119 5.63 19.20 33.07
N ALA A 120 4.46 18.56 33.04
CA ALA A 120 3.59 18.52 31.87
C ALA A 120 3.13 19.92 31.46
N ASN A 121 2.73 20.75 32.44
CA ASN A 121 2.35 22.14 32.20
C ASN A 121 3.54 22.97 31.67
N ALA A 122 4.73 22.79 32.26
CA ALA A 122 5.94 23.45 31.78
C ALA A 122 6.30 23.04 30.34
N VAL A 123 6.16 21.76 29.99
CA VAL A 123 6.38 21.24 28.63
C VAL A 123 5.37 21.82 27.65
N ALA A 124 4.07 21.73 27.96
CA ALA A 124 3.00 22.26 27.10
C ALA A 124 3.18 23.77 26.84
N THR A 125 3.49 24.54 27.89
CA THR A 125 3.77 25.98 27.78
C THR A 125 4.94 26.26 26.82
N GLN A 126 6.05 25.53 26.98
CA GLN A 126 7.25 25.74 26.15
C GLN A 126 7.03 25.31 24.68
N LEU A 127 6.28 24.23 24.46
CA LEU A 127 5.94 23.75 23.11
C LEU A 127 5.00 24.72 22.40
N MET A 128 3.93 25.16 23.07
CA MET A 128 2.97 26.11 22.50
C MET A 128 3.60 27.47 22.21
N ALA A 129 4.50 27.95 23.07
CA ALA A 129 5.24 29.19 22.85
C ALA A 129 6.12 29.15 21.60
N ARG A 130 6.59 27.95 21.19
CA ARG A 130 7.38 27.78 19.98
C ARG A 130 6.51 27.57 18.73
N ASP A 131 5.54 26.67 18.81
CA ASP A 131 4.65 26.30 17.71
C ASP A 131 3.41 25.58 18.27
N ALA A 132 2.39 26.33 18.71
CA ALA A 132 1.17 25.76 19.27
C ALA A 132 0.47 24.81 18.30
N ILE A 133 0.24 25.24 17.06
CA ILE A 133 -0.42 24.40 16.06
C ILE A 133 0.41 23.14 15.75
N GLY A 134 1.73 23.25 15.69
CA GLY A 134 2.60 22.08 15.49
C GLY A 134 2.66 21.14 16.69
N ALA A 135 2.54 21.66 17.91
CA ALA A 135 2.48 20.87 19.14
C ALA A 135 1.19 20.04 19.18
N HIS A 136 0.02 20.67 19.05
CA HIS A 136 -1.26 19.97 19.01
C HIS A 136 -1.38 19.05 17.80
N ALA A 137 -0.97 19.51 16.60
CA ALA A 137 -0.94 18.66 15.42
C ALA A 137 -0.20 17.33 15.66
N ARG A 138 0.93 17.36 16.38
CA ARG A 138 1.74 16.17 16.63
C ARG A 138 1.26 15.36 17.83
N ASP A 139 0.99 16.02 18.94
CA ASP A 139 0.77 15.36 20.22
C ASP A 139 -0.68 14.98 20.48
N GLU A 140 -1.62 15.67 19.83
CA GLU A 140 -3.06 15.43 19.93
C GLU A 140 -3.63 14.80 18.66
N LEU A 141 -3.34 15.39 17.49
CA LEU A 141 -3.95 14.97 16.21
C LEU A 141 -3.17 13.87 15.47
N ASP A 142 -1.99 13.46 15.98
CA ASP A 142 -1.06 12.51 15.32
C ASP A 142 -0.61 12.93 13.89
N ILE A 143 -0.76 14.20 13.52
CA ILE A 143 -0.36 14.79 12.24
C ILE A 143 1.12 15.20 12.30
N THR A 144 1.99 14.42 11.65
CA THR A 144 3.43 14.70 11.61
C THR A 144 3.85 15.53 10.38
N PRO A 145 4.57 16.66 10.52
CA PRO A 145 4.93 17.54 9.40
C PRO A 145 5.75 16.90 8.26
N GLY A 146 6.50 15.82 8.54
CA GLY A 146 7.31 15.09 7.57
C GLY A 146 6.57 14.05 6.75
N ALA A 147 5.36 13.67 7.17
CA ALA A 147 4.55 12.58 6.59
C ALA A 147 3.27 13.11 5.91
N ARG A 148 3.31 14.34 5.38
CA ARG A 148 2.14 14.93 4.70
C ARG A 148 1.62 14.01 3.60
N ALA A 149 0.31 13.84 3.56
CA ALA A 149 -0.39 13.13 2.50
C ALA A 149 0.02 13.67 1.11
N ARG A 150 0.46 12.76 0.22
CA ARG A 150 0.89 13.08 -1.15
C ARG A 150 0.09 12.25 -2.17
N PRO A 151 -1.17 12.65 -2.47
CA PRO A 151 -2.09 11.82 -3.23
C PRO A 151 -1.57 11.44 -4.62
N VAL A 152 -1.05 12.41 -5.37
CA VAL A 152 -0.53 12.19 -6.73
C VAL A 152 0.66 11.24 -6.72
N GLN A 153 1.59 11.41 -5.78
CA GLN A 153 2.76 10.53 -5.70
C GLN A 153 2.35 9.10 -5.32
N ALA A 154 1.40 8.95 -4.38
CA ALA A 154 0.89 7.66 -3.96
C ALA A 154 0.20 6.94 -5.13
N ALA A 155 -0.67 7.64 -5.87
CA ALA A 155 -1.36 7.12 -7.05
C ALA A 155 -0.40 6.59 -8.12
N PHE A 156 0.60 7.39 -8.52
CA PHE A 156 1.59 6.97 -9.51
C PHE A 156 2.48 5.82 -9.01
N ALA A 157 2.87 5.84 -7.73
CA ALA A 157 3.64 4.74 -7.15
C ALA A 157 2.85 3.43 -7.15
N SER A 158 1.57 3.46 -6.79
CA SER A 158 0.69 2.28 -6.80
C SER A 158 0.45 1.76 -8.22
N ALA A 159 0.14 2.62 -9.19
CA ALA A 159 -0.03 2.21 -10.59
C ALA A 159 1.25 1.67 -11.22
N ALA A 160 2.40 2.31 -10.97
CA ALA A 160 3.68 1.83 -11.47
C ALA A 160 4.04 0.47 -10.87
N SER A 161 3.84 0.28 -9.56
CA SER A 161 4.11 -1.00 -8.90
C SER A 161 3.19 -2.11 -9.43
N PHE A 162 1.90 -1.81 -9.59
CA PHE A 162 0.94 -2.72 -10.21
C PHE A 162 1.39 -3.11 -11.63
N THR A 163 1.74 -2.13 -12.46
CA THR A 163 2.17 -2.35 -13.84
C THR A 163 3.41 -3.25 -13.90
N VAL A 164 4.40 -3.01 -13.03
CA VAL A 164 5.61 -3.87 -12.94
C VAL A 164 5.24 -5.29 -12.53
N GLY A 165 4.33 -5.46 -11.58
CA GLY A 165 3.82 -6.78 -11.18
C GLY A 165 3.08 -7.50 -12.31
N ALA A 166 2.21 -6.79 -13.02
CA ALA A 166 1.39 -7.29 -14.12
C ALA A 166 2.19 -7.58 -15.41
N ALA A 167 3.31 -6.89 -15.62
CA ALA A 167 4.15 -7.06 -16.80
C ALA A 167 4.68 -8.49 -16.93
N LEU A 168 5.09 -9.13 -15.83
CA LEU A 168 5.65 -10.49 -15.86
C LEU A 168 4.67 -11.55 -16.42
N PRO A 169 3.47 -11.74 -15.86
CA PRO A 169 2.51 -12.70 -16.41
C PRO A 169 2.08 -12.33 -17.84
N LEU A 170 1.95 -11.04 -18.16
CA LEU A 170 1.57 -10.60 -19.50
C LEU A 170 2.67 -10.88 -20.54
N LEU A 171 3.93 -10.59 -20.24
CA LEU A 171 5.06 -10.88 -21.12
C LEU A 171 5.21 -12.37 -21.39
N THR A 172 4.87 -13.21 -20.41
CA THR A 172 4.89 -14.68 -20.56
C THR A 172 4.00 -15.15 -21.72
N VAL A 173 2.89 -14.46 -22.00
CA VAL A 173 1.97 -14.78 -23.11
C VAL A 173 2.65 -14.68 -24.48
N PHE A 174 3.63 -13.79 -24.64
CA PHE A 174 4.31 -13.58 -25.93
C PHE A 174 5.47 -14.53 -26.15
N VAL A 175 5.99 -15.17 -25.10
CA VAL A 175 7.21 -16.00 -25.16
C VAL A 175 6.89 -17.49 -25.07
N VAL A 176 5.80 -17.86 -24.40
CA VAL A 176 5.49 -19.25 -24.09
C VAL A 176 4.44 -19.82 -25.07
N PRO A 177 4.65 -21.03 -25.62
CA PRO A 177 3.64 -21.70 -26.44
C PRO A 177 2.30 -21.91 -25.72
N PRO A 178 1.16 -21.88 -26.43
CA PRO A 178 -0.16 -22.01 -25.81
C PRO A 178 -0.34 -23.25 -24.91
N GLY A 179 0.24 -24.39 -25.30
CA GLY A 179 0.11 -25.65 -24.55
C GLY A 179 0.77 -25.66 -23.16
N SER A 180 1.74 -24.77 -22.92
CA SER A 180 2.42 -24.64 -21.63
C SER A 180 2.10 -23.32 -20.92
N LEU A 181 1.22 -22.48 -21.49
CA LEU A 181 0.99 -21.11 -21.02
C LEU A 181 0.45 -21.05 -19.59
N ILE A 182 -0.58 -21.84 -19.26
CA ILE A 182 -1.18 -21.86 -17.91
C ILE A 182 -0.12 -22.22 -16.85
N TRP A 183 0.68 -23.26 -17.13
CA TRP A 183 1.75 -23.69 -16.24
C TRP A 183 2.85 -22.65 -16.10
N ALA A 184 3.30 -22.05 -17.20
CA ALA A 184 4.37 -21.06 -17.18
C ALA A 184 3.94 -19.76 -16.46
N VAL A 185 2.73 -19.26 -16.74
CA VAL A 185 2.17 -18.08 -16.07
C VAL A 185 1.96 -18.35 -14.58
N GLY A 186 1.41 -19.52 -14.24
CA GLY A 186 1.18 -19.91 -12.84
C GLY A 186 2.48 -20.06 -12.06
N ALA A 187 3.41 -20.90 -12.54
CA ALA A 187 4.68 -21.14 -11.87
C ALA A 187 5.55 -19.89 -11.82
N GLY A 188 5.62 -19.13 -12.91
CA GLY A 188 6.37 -17.87 -12.98
C GLY A 188 5.82 -16.83 -12.00
N SER A 189 4.50 -16.67 -11.95
CA SER A 189 3.84 -15.76 -11.00
C SER A 189 4.05 -16.19 -9.55
N LEU A 190 3.96 -17.49 -9.23
CA LEU A 190 4.23 -17.98 -7.88
C LEU A 190 5.68 -17.78 -7.45
N LEU A 191 6.64 -18.00 -8.35
CA LEU A 191 8.05 -17.73 -8.07
C LEU A 191 8.28 -16.24 -7.80
N PHE A 192 7.67 -15.37 -8.60
CA PHE A 192 7.82 -13.93 -8.44
C PHE A 192 7.12 -13.40 -7.18
N LEU A 193 5.93 -13.91 -6.85
CA LEU A 193 5.27 -13.66 -5.57
C LEU A 193 6.11 -14.15 -4.40
N ALA A 194 6.75 -15.33 -4.52
CA ALA A 194 7.61 -15.84 -3.45
C ALA A 194 8.80 -14.91 -3.19
N LEU A 195 9.42 -14.41 -4.26
CA LEU A 195 10.51 -13.42 -4.19
C LEU A 195 10.02 -12.10 -3.58
N LEU A 196 8.90 -11.56 -4.05
CA LEU A 196 8.33 -10.32 -3.55
C LEU A 196 7.93 -10.42 -2.07
N GLY A 197 7.32 -11.53 -1.68
CA GLY A 197 7.00 -11.84 -0.28
C GLY A 197 8.25 -11.96 0.60
N ALA A 198 9.33 -12.56 0.08
CA ALA A 198 10.59 -12.68 0.80
C ALA A 198 11.28 -11.32 0.98
N VAL A 199 11.33 -10.52 -0.10
CA VAL A 199 11.88 -9.16 -0.08
C VAL A 199 11.06 -8.28 0.87
N GLY A 200 9.73 -8.26 0.74
CA GLY A 200 8.83 -7.49 1.58
C GLY A 200 8.91 -7.85 3.07
N ALA A 201 9.03 -9.14 3.38
CA ALA A 201 9.25 -9.59 4.75
C ALA A 201 10.62 -9.15 5.30
N LYS A 202 11.69 -9.29 4.50
CA LYS A 202 13.05 -8.89 4.90
C LYS A 202 13.15 -7.37 5.13
N THR A 203 12.59 -6.56 4.24
CA THR A 203 12.57 -5.10 4.37
C THR A 203 11.70 -4.64 5.53
N GLY A 204 10.59 -5.33 5.79
CA GLY A 204 9.73 -5.13 6.97
C GLY A 204 10.26 -5.74 8.28
N ARG A 205 11.46 -6.35 8.27
CA ARG A 205 12.06 -7.07 9.43
C ARG A 205 11.15 -8.16 10.02
N ALA A 206 10.29 -8.74 9.19
CA ALA A 206 9.41 -9.85 9.53
C ALA A 206 10.02 -11.21 9.13
N THR A 207 9.41 -12.30 9.62
CA THR A 207 9.82 -13.66 9.25
C THR A 207 9.52 -13.95 7.78
N VAL A 208 10.58 -14.18 6.99
CA VAL A 208 10.52 -14.38 5.52
C VAL A 208 9.51 -15.44 5.11
N TRP A 209 9.58 -16.63 5.70
CA TRP A 209 8.69 -17.75 5.38
C TRP A 209 7.20 -17.37 5.50
N ARG A 210 6.78 -16.65 6.56
CA ARG A 210 5.38 -16.24 6.73
C ARG A 210 4.92 -15.27 5.64
N GLY A 211 5.79 -14.33 5.27
CA GLY A 211 5.51 -13.36 4.20
C GLY A 211 5.35 -14.04 2.85
N THR A 212 6.31 -14.88 2.48
CA THR A 212 6.30 -15.70 1.26
C THR A 212 5.07 -16.60 1.21
N ALA A 213 4.82 -17.40 2.24
CA ALA A 213 3.71 -18.36 2.26
C ALA A 213 2.35 -17.68 2.06
N ARG A 214 2.12 -16.52 2.69
CA ARG A 214 0.86 -15.78 2.57
C ARG A 214 0.60 -15.31 1.14
N VAL A 215 1.59 -14.70 0.49
CA VAL A 215 1.40 -14.16 -0.86
C VAL A 215 1.31 -15.27 -1.91
N THR A 216 2.10 -16.34 -1.77
CA THR A 216 2.03 -17.48 -2.70
C THR A 216 0.75 -18.28 -2.53
N PHE A 217 0.26 -18.47 -1.29
CA PHE A 217 -1.00 -19.17 -1.04
C PHE A 217 -2.18 -18.45 -1.69
N TRP A 218 -2.35 -17.15 -1.40
CA TRP A 218 -3.46 -16.38 -1.98
C TRP A 218 -3.32 -16.21 -3.49
N GLY A 219 -2.10 -16.09 -4.02
CA GLY A 219 -1.86 -16.09 -5.46
C GLY A 219 -2.26 -17.42 -6.12
N ALA A 220 -1.83 -18.55 -5.57
CA ALA A 220 -2.20 -19.88 -6.06
C ALA A 220 -3.71 -20.10 -6.02
N PHE A 221 -4.35 -19.71 -4.91
CA PHE A 221 -5.80 -19.83 -4.74
C PHE A 221 -6.55 -19.01 -5.78
N ALA A 222 -6.19 -17.74 -5.99
CA ALA A 222 -6.83 -16.87 -6.97
C ALA A 222 -6.70 -17.44 -8.40
N MET A 223 -5.51 -17.87 -8.79
CA MET A 223 -5.27 -18.48 -10.11
C MET A 223 -6.02 -19.79 -10.29
N ALA A 224 -6.11 -20.63 -9.26
CA ALA A 224 -6.88 -21.88 -9.31
C ALA A 224 -8.38 -21.61 -9.42
N ALA A 225 -8.90 -20.62 -8.69
CA ALA A 225 -10.30 -20.22 -8.74
C ALA A 225 -10.68 -19.67 -10.13
N THR A 226 -9.86 -18.81 -10.73
CA THR A 226 -10.13 -18.30 -12.07
C THR A 226 -9.94 -19.34 -13.15
N ALA A 227 -8.98 -20.27 -13.01
CA ALA A 227 -8.86 -21.42 -13.90
C ALA A 227 -10.13 -22.29 -13.88
N ALA A 228 -10.67 -22.57 -12.69
CA ALA A 228 -11.90 -23.34 -12.53
C ALA A 228 -13.10 -22.64 -13.17
N ILE A 229 -13.26 -21.33 -12.92
CA ILE A 229 -14.31 -20.52 -13.56
C ILE A 229 -14.17 -20.53 -15.08
N GLY A 230 -12.95 -20.31 -15.59
CA GLY A 230 -12.66 -20.34 -17.02
C GLY A 230 -13.05 -21.68 -17.66
N HIS A 231 -12.68 -22.79 -17.02
CA HIS A 231 -13.04 -24.12 -17.49
C HIS A 231 -14.56 -24.38 -17.47
N LEU A 232 -15.26 -23.96 -16.42
CA LEU A 232 -16.70 -24.15 -16.29
C LEU A 232 -17.49 -23.32 -17.30
N ILE A 233 -17.12 -22.06 -17.50
CA ILE A 233 -17.82 -21.15 -18.42
C ILE A 233 -17.46 -21.46 -19.87
N GLY A 234 -16.19 -21.75 -20.16
CA GLY A 234 -15.74 -22.12 -21.51
C GLY A 234 -16.32 -23.43 -22.03
N GLY A 235 -16.86 -24.29 -21.16
CA GLY A 235 -17.66 -25.45 -21.55
C GLY A 235 -19.14 -25.16 -21.78
N ALA A 236 -19.63 -23.98 -21.38
CA ALA A 236 -21.05 -23.59 -21.44
C ALA A 236 -21.35 -22.57 -22.55
N VAL A 237 -20.33 -21.89 -23.08
CA VAL A 237 -20.41 -20.88 -24.17
C VAL A 237 -19.64 -21.39 -25.38
#